data_AF-A0A1I1YCL0-F1
#
_entry.id   AF-A0A1I1YCL0-F1
#
_cell.length_a   1.000
_cell.length_b   1.000
_cell.length_c   1.000
_cell.angle_alpha   90.00
_cell.angle_beta   90.00
_cell.angle_gamma   90.00
#
_symmetry.space_group_name_H-M   'P 1'
#
loop_
_entity.id
_entity.type
_entity.pdbx_description
1 polymer ?
#
loop_
_entity_poly.entity_id
_entity_poly.type
_entity_poly.pdbx_seq_one_letter_code
_entity_poly.pdbx_strand_id
1 'polypeptide(L)'
;MPTSAWRTAVVALGATAALAVPATAAAAPTAGSPSSTTVGYDVSYPQCGTELPRDRAFAVVGVNGGLSTRANPCLQDQLTWAWNSSGEVDGQPPAQLYLNTANPGELIDRITTWPTDGWTPYGSCDGTNSMACSWEYGWERAQNSVLSFFVPAARAAQLDSQPARYTWWLDVETMNTWQQGSDEARARNRATLEGMAGYLLSRDAEVGVYSTGYQWSRIVGEVDDDSVLAGLDSWLAGSLTLDQAREACEQDPLLPGGEVVLSQYVRDGLDHNTSCD
;
A
#
# COMPACT_ATOMS: atom_id res chain seq x y z
N MET A 1 73.41 16.96 -37.79
CA MET A 1 72.39 16.24 -36.98
C MET A 1 73.17 15.21 -36.16
N PRO A 2 73.15 15.18 -34.82
CA PRO A 2 72.15 15.62 -33.82
C PRO A 2 72.57 16.91 -33.07
N THR A 3 71.70 17.88 -32.70
CA THR A 3 70.85 18.03 -31.49
C THR A 3 71.57 17.68 -30.18
N SER A 4 71.89 18.63 -29.29
CA SER A 4 70.93 19.27 -28.39
C SER A 4 71.55 20.54 -27.77
N ALA A 5 70.77 21.64 -27.74
CA ALA A 5 71.14 22.92 -27.15
C ALA A 5 70.57 23.01 -25.73
N TRP A 6 71.42 23.33 -24.75
CA TRP A 6 70.98 23.80 -23.43
C TRP A 6 71.06 25.32 -23.43
N ARG A 7 69.90 25.98 -23.32
CA ARG A 7 69.80 27.41 -23.04
C ARG A 7 69.28 27.59 -21.63
N THR A 8 70.15 28.13 -20.78
CA THR A 8 69.87 28.60 -19.42
C THR A 8 68.88 29.76 -19.48
N ALA A 9 67.74 29.65 -18.79
CA ALA A 9 66.79 30.74 -18.62
C ALA A 9 66.97 31.36 -17.22
N VAL A 10 67.19 32.67 -17.17
CA VAL A 10 67.09 33.50 -15.97
C VAL A 10 65.74 34.21 -16.02
N VAL A 11 64.86 34.01 -15.03
CA VAL A 11 63.72 34.92 -14.78
C VAL A 11 63.40 35.01 -13.29
N ALA A 12 63.65 36.22 -12.77
CA ALA A 12 62.99 37.02 -11.73
C ALA A 12 62.22 36.35 -10.56
N LEU A 13 62.69 36.65 -9.33
CA LEU A 13 61.85 36.65 -8.13
C LEU A 13 60.81 37.78 -8.22
N GLY A 14 59.54 37.43 -8.29
CA GLY A 14 58.41 38.34 -8.06
C GLY A 14 57.77 38.04 -6.71
N ALA A 15 57.87 38.96 -5.76
CA ALA A 15 57.15 38.90 -4.49
C ALA A 15 55.69 39.32 -4.71
N THR A 16 54.75 38.40 -4.52
CA THR A 16 53.31 38.69 -4.49
C THR A 16 52.85 38.92 -3.05
N ALA A 17 52.44 40.15 -2.77
CA ALA A 17 51.77 40.51 -1.52
C ALA A 17 50.37 39.88 -1.47
N ALA A 18 50.09 39.10 -0.43
CA ALA A 18 48.76 38.54 -0.18
C ALA A 18 47.85 39.63 0.42
N LEU A 19 46.86 40.07 -0.36
CA LEU A 19 45.73 40.85 0.12
C LEU A 19 44.77 39.92 0.87
N ALA A 20 44.67 40.07 2.19
CA ALA A 20 43.66 39.41 3.00
C ALA A 20 42.30 40.09 2.79
N VAL A 21 41.36 39.39 2.15
CA VAL A 21 39.96 39.80 2.06
C VAL A 21 39.24 39.27 3.32
N PRO A 22 38.53 40.10 4.09
CA PRO A 22 37.74 39.62 5.22
C PRO A 22 36.57 38.79 4.71
N ALA A 23 36.53 37.51 5.07
CA ALA A 23 35.40 36.63 4.80
C ALA A 23 34.23 37.05 5.71
N THR A 24 33.18 37.60 5.11
CA THR A 24 31.87 37.72 5.76
C THR A 24 31.30 36.31 5.93
N ALA A 25 31.21 35.84 7.18
CA ALA A 25 30.53 34.60 7.50
C ALA A 25 29.05 34.71 7.11
N ALA A 26 28.66 34.06 6.02
CA ALA A 26 27.26 33.86 5.68
C ALA A 26 26.66 32.93 6.73
N ALA A 27 25.63 33.40 7.45
CA ALA A 27 24.84 32.55 8.31
C ALA A 27 24.25 31.41 7.48
N ALA A 28 24.48 30.17 7.91
CA ALA A 28 23.84 29.01 7.30
C ALA A 28 22.31 29.16 7.42
N PRO A 29 21.52 28.76 6.40
CA PRO A 29 20.09 28.75 6.53
C PRO A 29 19.73 27.80 7.69
N THR A 30 19.04 28.34 8.69
CA THR A 30 18.34 27.53 9.68
C THR A 30 17.45 26.57 8.92
N ALA A 31 17.63 25.26 9.13
CA ALA A 31 16.69 24.25 8.65
C ALA A 31 15.29 24.69 9.09
N GLY A 32 14.45 25.08 8.13
CA GLY A 32 13.05 25.33 8.42
C GLY A 32 12.47 24.06 9.05
N SER A 33 11.62 24.22 10.06
CA SER A 33 10.80 23.10 10.54
C SER A 33 10.20 22.38 9.34
N PRO A 34 10.21 21.03 9.30
CA PRO A 34 9.57 20.31 8.21
C PRO A 34 8.14 20.84 8.09
N SER A 35 7.74 21.17 6.87
CA SER A 35 6.35 21.51 6.58
C SER A 35 5.52 20.30 7.00
N SER A 36 4.69 20.43 8.03
CA SER A 36 3.78 19.39 8.49
C SER A 36 2.80 19.10 7.36
N THR A 37 3.12 18.13 6.53
CA THR A 37 2.27 17.70 5.43
C THR A 37 1.18 16.80 5.99
N THR A 38 -0.06 16.99 5.53
CA THR A 38 -1.19 16.09 5.86
C THR A 38 -1.34 14.97 4.83
N VAL A 39 -0.47 14.93 3.84
CA VAL A 39 -0.56 13.98 2.73
C VAL A 39 -0.04 12.62 3.16
N GLY A 40 -0.83 11.58 2.91
CA GLY A 40 -0.39 10.20 2.96
C GLY A 40 0.02 9.68 1.59
N TYR A 41 0.67 8.52 1.58
CA TYR A 41 1.10 7.85 0.36
C TYR A 41 0.84 6.36 0.47
N ASP A 42 0.52 5.72 -0.65
CA ASP A 42 0.55 4.28 -0.73
C ASP A 42 1.60 3.79 -1.73
N VAL A 43 2.29 2.70 -1.37
CA VAL A 43 3.40 2.15 -2.15
C VAL A 43 3.41 0.63 -2.07
N SER A 44 4.00 -0.01 -3.07
CA SER A 44 4.22 -1.46 -3.07
C SER A 44 5.40 -1.82 -3.97
N TYR A 45 5.43 -3.06 -4.45
CA TYR A 45 6.49 -3.60 -5.30
C TYR A 45 6.86 -2.75 -6.54
N PRO A 46 5.98 -1.93 -7.16
CA PRO A 46 6.38 -1.10 -8.29
C PRO A 46 7.39 -0.01 -7.92
N GLN A 47 7.40 0.42 -6.65
CA GLN A 47 8.32 1.44 -6.12
C GLN A 47 9.58 0.83 -5.48
N CYS A 48 9.86 -0.46 -5.66
CA CYS A 48 11.11 -1.03 -5.15
C CYS A 48 12.32 -0.39 -5.84
N GLY A 49 13.30 0.06 -5.04
CA GLY A 49 14.54 0.67 -5.53
C GLY A 49 14.40 2.12 -5.99
N THR A 50 13.24 2.75 -5.79
CA THR A 50 13.04 4.18 -6.05
C THR A 50 13.19 5.00 -4.77
N GLU A 51 13.46 6.30 -4.89
CA GLU A 51 13.40 7.21 -3.74
C GLU A 51 11.93 7.52 -3.41
N LEU A 52 11.52 7.26 -2.17
CA LEU A 52 10.17 7.54 -1.68
C LEU A 52 10.10 8.92 -1.01
N PRO A 53 8.92 9.58 -0.99
CA PRO A 53 8.76 10.87 -0.32
C PRO A 53 9.19 10.83 1.14
N ARG A 54 10.00 11.80 1.57
CA ARG A 54 10.49 11.89 2.96
C ARG A 54 9.45 12.46 3.90
N ASP A 55 8.76 13.51 3.47
CA ASP A 55 7.70 14.17 4.23
C ASP A 55 6.36 13.50 3.90
N ARG A 56 5.71 12.91 4.91
CA ARG A 56 4.37 12.29 4.82
C ARG A 56 3.72 12.19 6.19
N ALA A 57 2.40 12.32 6.25
CA ALA A 57 1.63 12.17 7.48
C ALA A 57 1.46 10.69 7.88
N PHE A 58 1.13 9.85 6.90
CA PHE A 58 0.92 8.42 7.06
C PHE A 58 1.29 7.69 5.77
N ALA A 59 1.35 6.37 5.83
CA ALA A 59 1.62 5.55 4.65
C ALA A 59 0.86 4.22 4.67
N VAL A 60 0.44 3.75 3.50
CA VAL A 60 -0.12 2.41 3.30
C VAL A 60 0.85 1.57 2.46
N VAL A 61 1.21 0.38 2.92
CA VAL A 61 2.20 -0.49 2.23
C VAL A 61 1.56 -1.79 1.77
N GLY A 62 1.70 -2.09 0.49
CA GLY A 62 1.27 -3.36 -0.10
C GLY A 62 2.12 -4.52 0.41
N VAL A 63 1.51 -5.50 1.08
CA VAL A 63 2.22 -6.66 1.63
C VAL A 63 2.53 -7.71 0.56
N ASN A 64 1.62 -7.87 -0.39
CA ASN A 64 1.80 -8.76 -1.53
C ASN A 64 2.18 -7.98 -2.81
N GLY A 65 2.75 -8.69 -3.78
CA GLY A 65 3.47 -8.13 -4.93
C GLY A 65 2.64 -8.10 -6.21
N GLY A 66 1.39 -7.62 -6.14
CA GLY A 66 0.46 -7.55 -7.28
C GLY A 66 -0.26 -8.87 -7.60
N LEU A 67 0.08 -9.94 -6.89
CA LEU A 67 -0.69 -11.18 -6.85
C LEU A 67 -0.78 -11.59 -5.38
N SER A 68 -1.95 -12.09 -4.96
CA SER A 68 -2.19 -12.55 -3.59
C SER A 68 -1.23 -13.64 -3.09
N THR A 69 -0.48 -14.27 -4.00
CA THR A 69 0.47 -15.37 -3.72
C THR A 69 1.94 -14.97 -3.78
N ARG A 70 2.25 -13.70 -4.06
CA ARG A 70 3.63 -13.21 -4.20
C ARG A 70 3.93 -12.19 -3.12
N ALA A 71 5.07 -12.31 -2.44
CA ALA A 71 5.53 -11.30 -1.49
C ALA A 71 5.97 -10.01 -2.20
N ASN A 72 5.74 -8.85 -1.58
CA ASN A 72 6.41 -7.61 -1.97
C ASN A 72 7.92 -7.71 -1.61
N PRO A 73 8.85 -7.65 -2.59
CA PRO A 73 10.26 -7.87 -2.35
C PRO A 73 10.97 -6.75 -1.58
N CYS A 74 10.38 -5.56 -1.50
CA CYS A 74 10.91 -4.43 -0.71
C CYS A 74 10.05 -4.13 0.53
N LEU A 75 9.22 -5.07 0.98
CA LEU A 75 8.30 -4.87 2.11
C LEU A 75 9.02 -4.40 3.38
N GLN A 76 10.19 -4.95 3.71
CA GLN A 76 10.97 -4.54 4.89
C GLN A 76 11.33 -3.04 4.85
N ASP A 77 11.89 -2.58 3.73
CA ASP A 77 12.32 -1.20 3.56
C ASP A 77 11.12 -0.25 3.55
N GLN A 78 10.03 -0.67 2.89
CA GLN A 78 8.79 0.12 2.83
C GLN A 78 8.08 0.19 4.18
N LEU A 79 8.09 -0.86 5.00
CA LEU A 79 7.57 -0.79 6.38
C LEU A 79 8.40 0.18 7.24
N THR A 80 9.73 0.13 7.12
CA THR A 80 10.62 1.05 7.83
C THR A 80 10.36 2.49 7.38
N TRP A 81 10.20 2.71 6.08
CA TRP A 81 9.79 3.99 5.55
C TRP A 81 8.42 4.40 6.12
N ALA A 82 7.38 3.58 6.02
CA ALA A 82 6.04 3.92 6.52
C ALA A 82 6.03 4.35 8.00
N TRP A 83 6.77 3.66 8.87
CA TRP A 83 6.84 4.03 10.29
C TRP A 83 7.57 5.33 10.61
N ASN A 84 8.32 5.89 9.66
CA ASN A 84 8.93 7.22 9.80
C ASN A 84 7.97 8.36 9.39
N SER A 85 6.68 8.09 9.17
CA SER A 85 5.68 9.12 8.91
C SER A 85 5.42 9.98 10.16
N SER A 86 4.99 11.23 9.99
CA SER A 86 4.84 12.16 11.12
C SER A 86 3.69 11.79 12.07
N GLY A 87 2.66 11.11 11.59
CA GLY A 87 1.45 10.79 12.36
C GLY A 87 0.62 12.03 12.72
N GLU A 88 0.76 13.12 11.95
CA GLU A 88 0.12 14.42 12.24
C GLU A 88 -1.37 14.47 11.88
N VAL A 89 -1.89 13.45 11.21
CA VAL A 89 -3.31 13.33 10.83
C VAL A 89 -3.99 12.40 11.82
N ASP A 90 -4.85 12.96 12.66
CA ASP A 90 -5.72 12.19 13.55
C ASP A 90 -6.56 11.20 12.73
N GLY A 91 -6.87 10.03 13.31
CA GLY A 91 -7.61 8.97 12.62
C GLY A 91 -6.77 8.13 11.65
N GLN A 92 -5.59 8.60 11.21
CA GLN A 92 -4.72 7.85 10.28
C GLN A 92 -3.44 7.37 10.97
N PRO A 93 -3.29 6.04 11.23
CA PRO A 93 -2.06 5.49 11.78
C PRO A 93 -0.84 5.81 10.89
N PRO A 94 0.37 6.05 11.47
CA PRO A 94 1.56 6.37 10.69
C PRO A 94 1.91 5.34 9.61
N ALA A 95 1.60 4.07 9.88
CA ALA A 95 1.78 2.96 8.95
C ALA A 95 0.53 2.06 8.93
N GLN A 96 0.05 1.78 7.73
CA GLN A 96 -1.07 0.91 7.41
C GLN A 96 -0.65 -0.07 6.31
N LEU A 97 -1.47 -1.07 6.03
CA LEU A 97 -1.14 -2.15 5.11
C LEU A 97 -2.28 -2.38 4.11
N TYR A 98 -1.95 -2.89 2.93
CA TYR A 98 -2.96 -3.43 2.02
C TYR A 98 -2.58 -4.79 1.46
N LEU A 99 -3.61 -5.54 1.06
CA LEU A 99 -3.50 -6.81 0.35
C LEU A 99 -4.20 -6.71 -1.00
N ASN A 100 -3.49 -6.88 -2.11
CA ASN A 100 -4.14 -7.18 -3.38
C ASN A 100 -4.98 -8.45 -3.19
N THR A 101 -6.26 -8.36 -3.49
CA THR A 101 -7.22 -9.47 -3.35
C THR A 101 -7.50 -10.11 -4.71
N ALA A 102 -8.03 -11.33 -4.73
CA ALA A 102 -8.38 -12.04 -5.96
C ALA A 102 -9.32 -13.19 -5.63
N ASN A 103 -10.10 -13.65 -6.62
CA ASN A 103 -10.85 -14.90 -6.57
C ASN A 103 -10.75 -15.62 -7.94
N PRO A 104 -9.77 -16.52 -8.11
CA PRO A 104 -9.50 -17.17 -9.39
C PRO A 104 -10.34 -18.45 -9.62
N GLY A 105 -11.53 -18.58 -9.02
CA GLY A 105 -12.34 -19.82 -9.07
C GLY A 105 -12.78 -20.25 -10.48
N GLU A 106 -12.79 -19.37 -11.47
CA GLU A 106 -13.01 -19.74 -12.88
C GLU A 106 -11.76 -20.34 -13.56
N LEU A 107 -10.62 -20.29 -12.87
CA LEU A 107 -9.30 -20.71 -13.34
C LEU A 107 -8.70 -21.83 -12.46
N ILE A 108 -9.52 -22.59 -11.72
CA ILE A 108 -9.05 -23.63 -10.78
C ILE A 108 -8.08 -24.63 -11.43
N ASP A 109 -8.31 -25.03 -12.68
CA ASP A 109 -7.43 -25.95 -13.42
C ASP A 109 -6.06 -25.34 -13.81
N ARG A 110 -5.85 -24.06 -13.52
CA ARG A 110 -4.63 -23.29 -13.87
C ARG A 110 -3.84 -22.86 -12.65
N ILE A 111 -4.34 -23.10 -11.44
CA ILE A 111 -3.71 -22.68 -10.19
C ILE A 111 -3.57 -23.86 -9.24
N THR A 112 -2.57 -23.79 -8.36
CA THR A 112 -2.34 -24.81 -7.32
C THR A 112 -2.78 -24.36 -5.94
N THR A 113 -3.36 -23.16 -5.86
CA THR A 113 -3.63 -22.48 -4.60
C THR A 113 -5.12 -22.42 -4.27
N TRP A 114 -5.97 -23.08 -5.07
CA TRP A 114 -7.38 -23.27 -4.75
C TRP A 114 -7.52 -24.32 -3.63
N PRO A 115 -8.31 -24.05 -2.59
CA PRO A 115 -8.51 -25.01 -1.51
C PRO A 115 -9.29 -26.23 -2.01
N THR A 116 -8.95 -27.41 -1.50
CA THR A 116 -9.61 -28.68 -1.85
C THR A 116 -10.52 -29.20 -0.74
N ASP A 117 -10.40 -28.64 0.45
CA ASP A 117 -11.15 -28.97 1.65
C ASP A 117 -11.26 -27.73 2.55
N GLY A 118 -12.17 -27.77 3.52
CA GLY A 118 -12.40 -26.67 4.46
C GLY A 118 -13.83 -26.66 4.98
N TRP A 119 -14.06 -26.00 6.11
CA TRP A 119 -15.39 -25.79 6.67
C TRP A 119 -15.58 -24.30 6.94
N THR A 120 -16.53 -23.70 6.22
CA THR A 120 -16.73 -22.25 6.19
C THR A 120 -18.17 -21.91 6.59
N PRO A 121 -18.51 -20.62 6.78
CA PRO A 121 -19.89 -20.20 6.98
C PRO A 121 -20.84 -20.63 5.84
N TYR A 122 -20.31 -20.90 4.65
CA TYR A 122 -21.06 -21.39 3.48
C TYR A 122 -21.13 -22.92 3.37
N GLY A 123 -20.64 -23.65 4.37
CA GLY A 123 -20.57 -25.11 4.38
C GLY A 123 -19.20 -25.65 3.99
N SER A 124 -19.17 -26.89 3.49
CA SER A 124 -17.91 -27.57 3.14
C SER A 124 -17.33 -27.01 1.85
N CYS A 125 -16.04 -26.67 1.87
CA CYS A 125 -15.25 -26.61 0.64
C CYS A 125 -14.88 -28.04 0.22
N ASP A 126 -15.04 -28.37 -1.05
CA ASP A 126 -14.80 -29.69 -1.65
C ASP A 126 -13.91 -29.61 -2.90
N GLY A 127 -13.24 -28.47 -3.11
CA GLY A 127 -12.42 -28.20 -4.28
C GLY A 127 -13.17 -27.65 -5.50
N THR A 128 -14.51 -27.56 -5.46
CA THR A 128 -15.27 -26.96 -6.55
C THR A 128 -15.23 -25.43 -6.51
N ASN A 129 -15.66 -24.77 -7.60
CA ASN A 129 -15.87 -23.32 -7.63
C ASN A 129 -17.17 -22.94 -6.90
N SER A 130 -17.17 -23.06 -5.58
CA SER A 130 -18.30 -22.79 -4.69
C SER A 130 -18.04 -21.56 -3.81
N MET A 131 -19.10 -21.02 -3.20
CA MET A 131 -18.98 -19.98 -2.16
C MET A 131 -18.07 -20.42 -1.01
N ALA A 132 -18.20 -21.68 -0.58
CA ALA A 132 -17.38 -22.23 0.50
C ALA A 132 -15.89 -22.26 0.14
N CYS A 133 -15.53 -22.72 -1.06
CA CYS A 133 -14.12 -22.71 -1.48
C CYS A 133 -13.59 -21.30 -1.79
N SER A 134 -14.43 -20.39 -2.27
CA SER A 134 -14.05 -18.97 -2.39
C SER A 134 -13.75 -18.33 -1.04
N TRP A 135 -14.57 -18.59 -0.03
CA TRP A 135 -14.32 -18.10 1.34
C TRP A 135 -13.01 -18.68 1.90
N GLU A 136 -12.81 -19.99 1.78
CA GLU A 136 -11.58 -20.64 2.25
C GLU A 136 -10.35 -20.09 1.52
N TYR A 137 -10.46 -19.87 0.21
CA TYR A 137 -9.39 -19.25 -0.58
C TYR A 137 -8.99 -17.89 -0.01
N GLY A 138 -9.98 -17.04 0.30
CA GLY A 138 -9.76 -15.74 0.92
C GLY A 138 -9.02 -15.85 2.26
N TRP A 139 -9.53 -16.70 3.15
CA TRP A 139 -8.93 -16.97 4.45
C TRP A 139 -7.46 -17.39 4.32
N GLU A 140 -7.17 -18.38 3.47
CA GLU A 140 -5.81 -18.86 3.23
C GLU A 140 -4.88 -17.78 2.63
N ARG A 141 -5.39 -16.92 1.73
CA ARG A 141 -4.59 -15.84 1.14
C ARG A 141 -4.22 -14.75 2.13
N ALA A 142 -5.18 -14.32 2.96
CA ALA A 142 -4.89 -13.39 4.05
C ALA A 142 -3.93 -14.01 5.07
N GLN A 143 -4.14 -15.29 5.41
CA GLN A 143 -3.26 -16.03 6.31
C GLN A 143 -1.83 -16.12 5.79
N ASN A 144 -1.65 -16.52 4.54
CA ASN A 144 -0.34 -16.62 3.92
C ASN A 144 0.35 -15.26 3.86
N SER A 145 -0.37 -14.21 3.48
CA SER A 145 0.19 -12.85 3.40
C SER A 145 0.69 -12.37 4.77
N VAL A 146 -0.08 -12.61 5.82
CA VAL A 146 0.32 -12.25 7.19
C VAL A 146 1.52 -13.08 7.66
N LEU A 147 1.43 -14.40 7.61
CA LEU A 147 2.41 -15.29 8.24
C LEU A 147 3.71 -15.41 7.44
N SER A 148 3.62 -15.43 6.12
CA SER A 148 4.76 -15.69 5.25
C SER A 148 5.44 -14.42 4.75
N PHE A 149 4.71 -13.30 4.64
CA PHE A 149 5.24 -12.06 4.05
C PHE A 149 5.40 -10.96 5.10
N PHE A 150 4.30 -10.54 5.73
CA PHE A 150 4.31 -9.41 6.66
C PHE A 150 5.11 -9.70 7.94
N VAL A 151 4.80 -10.77 8.66
CA VAL A 151 5.45 -11.07 9.97
C VAL A 151 6.98 -11.16 9.84
N PRO A 152 7.56 -11.87 8.86
CA PRO A 152 9.01 -11.87 8.66
C PRO A 152 9.58 -10.48 8.33
N ALA A 153 8.94 -9.72 7.46
CA ALA A 153 9.41 -8.39 7.05
C ALA A 153 9.36 -7.38 8.20
N ALA A 154 8.27 -7.34 8.97
CA ALA A 154 8.12 -6.48 10.14
C ALA A 154 9.18 -6.80 11.21
N ARG A 155 9.45 -8.09 11.47
CA ARG A 155 10.51 -8.50 12.41
C ARG A 155 11.90 -8.10 11.92
N ALA A 156 12.18 -8.25 10.62
CA ALA A 156 13.45 -7.82 10.04
C ALA A 156 13.64 -6.31 10.12
N ALA A 157 12.56 -5.54 10.00
CA ALA A 157 12.51 -4.09 10.21
C ALA A 157 12.49 -3.67 11.68
N GLN A 158 12.47 -4.61 12.64
CA GLN A 158 12.35 -4.35 14.08
C GLN A 158 11.07 -3.60 14.49
N LEU A 159 9.98 -3.87 13.78
CA LEU A 159 8.64 -3.31 14.02
C LEU A 159 7.73 -4.32 14.72
N ASP A 160 6.60 -3.86 15.29
CA ASP A 160 5.59 -4.78 15.80
C ASP A 160 5.04 -5.62 14.64
N SER A 161 5.00 -6.93 14.83
CA SER A 161 4.58 -7.91 13.82
C SER A 161 3.18 -8.48 14.10
N GLN A 162 2.46 -7.91 15.07
CA GLN A 162 1.07 -8.25 15.35
C GLN A 162 0.13 -7.56 14.36
N PRO A 163 -0.76 -8.30 13.65
CA PRO A 163 -1.73 -7.69 12.74
C PRO A 163 -2.60 -6.61 13.39
N ALA A 164 -2.96 -6.78 14.66
CA ALA A 164 -3.72 -5.83 15.49
C ALA A 164 -3.11 -4.43 15.65
N ARG A 165 -1.88 -4.20 15.18
CA ARG A 165 -1.23 -2.88 15.20
C ARG A 165 -1.44 -2.05 13.95
N TYR A 166 -2.11 -2.61 12.95
CA TYR A 166 -2.23 -2.02 11.63
C TYR A 166 -3.67 -2.08 11.17
N THR A 167 -4.09 -1.06 10.42
CA THR A 167 -5.23 -1.12 9.52
C THR A 167 -4.84 -1.88 8.26
N TRP A 168 -5.69 -2.80 7.82
CA TRP A 168 -5.49 -3.64 6.65
C TRP A 168 -6.57 -3.39 5.60
N TRP A 169 -6.17 -2.80 4.48
CA TRP A 169 -7.04 -2.55 3.35
C TRP A 169 -7.08 -3.76 2.41
N LEU A 170 -8.27 -4.26 2.13
CA LEU A 170 -8.51 -5.23 1.07
C LEU A 170 -8.63 -4.48 -0.25
N ASP A 171 -7.60 -4.58 -1.09
CA ASP A 171 -7.54 -3.91 -2.39
C ASP A 171 -8.32 -4.71 -3.45
N VAL A 172 -9.43 -4.12 -3.90
CA VAL A 172 -10.40 -4.69 -4.84
C VAL A 172 -10.39 -3.91 -6.15
N GLU A 173 -9.62 -4.41 -7.11
CA GLU A 173 -9.49 -3.79 -8.43
C GLU A 173 -9.68 -4.77 -9.59
N THR A 174 -10.09 -4.23 -10.73
CA THR A 174 -10.33 -4.96 -11.98
C THR A 174 -9.07 -5.52 -12.63
N MET A 175 -7.90 -5.03 -12.21
CA MET A 175 -6.60 -5.58 -12.63
C MET A 175 -6.27 -6.89 -11.90
N ASN A 176 -6.95 -7.19 -10.79
CA ASN A 176 -6.81 -8.45 -10.08
C ASN A 176 -7.62 -9.56 -10.77
N THR A 177 -7.35 -10.82 -10.40
CA THR A 177 -8.06 -11.97 -10.96
C THR A 177 -9.39 -12.18 -10.24
N TRP A 178 -10.49 -11.94 -10.94
CA TRP A 178 -11.85 -12.10 -10.41
C TRP A 178 -12.71 -12.98 -11.30
N GLN A 179 -13.69 -13.65 -10.67
CA GLN A 179 -14.80 -14.28 -11.38
C GLN A 179 -15.73 -13.20 -11.93
N GLN A 180 -16.34 -13.41 -13.10
CA GLN A 180 -17.08 -12.35 -13.80
C GLN A 180 -18.36 -12.86 -14.47
N GLY A 181 -19.19 -11.91 -14.91
CA GLY A 181 -20.28 -12.19 -15.86
C GLY A 181 -21.59 -12.68 -15.25
N SER A 182 -21.69 -12.84 -13.93
CA SER A 182 -22.95 -13.20 -13.26
C SER A 182 -23.05 -12.72 -11.81
N ASP A 183 -24.25 -12.75 -11.25
CA ASP A 183 -24.50 -12.50 -9.82
C ASP A 183 -23.84 -13.55 -8.92
N GLU A 184 -23.82 -14.81 -9.36
CA GLU A 184 -23.16 -15.89 -8.63
C GLU A 184 -21.64 -15.71 -8.62
N ALA A 185 -21.04 -15.15 -9.68
CA ALA A 185 -19.63 -14.80 -9.71
C ALA A 185 -19.31 -13.68 -8.70
N ARG A 186 -20.14 -12.64 -8.64
CA ARG A 186 -20.04 -11.57 -7.62
C ARG A 186 -20.20 -12.11 -6.20
N ALA A 187 -21.17 -13.00 -5.97
CA ALA A 187 -21.35 -13.65 -4.68
C ALA A 187 -20.08 -14.42 -4.26
N ARG A 188 -19.45 -15.17 -5.17
CA ARG A 188 -18.19 -15.88 -4.86
C ARG A 188 -17.03 -14.92 -4.58
N ASN A 189 -16.96 -13.80 -5.29
CA ASN A 189 -15.98 -12.75 -5.00
C ASN A 189 -16.19 -12.14 -3.61
N ARG A 190 -17.45 -11.86 -3.22
CA ARG A 190 -17.81 -11.44 -1.84
C ARG A 190 -17.35 -12.45 -0.81
N ALA A 191 -17.67 -13.74 -0.99
CA ALA A 191 -17.25 -14.80 -0.07
C ALA A 191 -15.73 -14.81 0.14
N THR A 192 -14.96 -14.54 -0.92
CA THR A 192 -13.50 -14.44 -0.82
C THR A 192 -13.06 -13.27 0.06
N LEU A 193 -13.65 -12.10 -0.11
CA LEU A 193 -13.37 -10.93 0.74
C LEU A 193 -13.77 -11.16 2.19
N GLU A 194 -14.91 -11.81 2.44
CA GLU A 194 -15.36 -12.21 3.78
C GLU A 194 -14.39 -13.19 4.44
N GLY A 195 -13.81 -14.13 3.69
CA GLY A 195 -12.77 -15.02 4.20
C GLY A 195 -11.49 -14.28 4.57
N MET A 196 -11.07 -13.33 3.74
CA MET A 196 -9.92 -12.46 4.03
C MET A 196 -10.14 -11.61 5.28
N ALA A 197 -11.29 -10.93 5.36
CA ALA A 197 -11.68 -10.12 6.50
C ALA A 197 -11.82 -10.98 7.77
N GLY A 198 -12.48 -12.14 7.67
CA GLY A 198 -12.64 -13.07 8.78
C GLY A 198 -11.31 -13.50 9.40
N TYR A 199 -10.29 -13.78 8.57
CA TYR A 199 -8.96 -14.10 9.09
C TYR A 199 -8.33 -12.90 9.79
N LEU A 200 -8.34 -11.72 9.19
CA LEU A 200 -7.73 -10.51 9.77
C LEU A 200 -8.41 -10.10 11.08
N LEU A 201 -9.74 -10.09 11.12
CA LEU A 201 -10.53 -9.84 12.32
C LEU A 201 -10.27 -10.87 13.41
N SER A 202 -10.05 -12.15 13.06
CA SER A 202 -9.63 -13.17 14.04
C SER A 202 -8.26 -12.92 14.68
N ARG A 203 -7.50 -11.94 14.15
CA ARG A 203 -6.21 -11.47 14.66
C ARG A 203 -6.30 -10.06 15.28
N ASP A 204 -7.51 -9.62 15.60
CA ASP A 204 -7.82 -8.31 16.16
C ASP A 204 -7.32 -7.14 15.28
N ALA A 205 -7.14 -7.38 13.98
CA ALA A 205 -6.75 -6.34 13.03
C ALA A 205 -7.96 -5.46 12.67
N GLU A 206 -7.69 -4.18 12.43
CA GLU A 206 -8.65 -3.29 11.80
C GLU A 206 -8.64 -3.54 10.29
N VAL A 207 -9.82 -3.60 9.66
CA VAL A 207 -9.97 -3.98 8.26
C VAL A 207 -10.84 -2.96 7.54
N GLY A 208 -10.41 -2.54 6.36
CA GLY A 208 -11.19 -1.71 5.44
C GLY A 208 -11.11 -2.25 4.02
N VAL A 209 -11.83 -1.63 3.09
CA VAL A 209 -11.82 -1.99 1.66
C VAL A 209 -11.39 -0.82 0.80
N TYR A 210 -10.61 -1.12 -0.24
CA TYR A 210 -10.19 -0.15 -1.23
C TYR A 210 -10.76 -0.50 -2.60
N SER A 211 -11.39 0.49 -3.25
CA SER A 211 -11.87 0.37 -4.63
C SER A 211 -12.35 1.71 -5.18
N THR A 212 -12.80 1.71 -6.43
CA THR A 212 -13.77 2.71 -6.91
C THR A 212 -15.17 2.12 -6.85
N GLY A 213 -16.23 2.94 -6.73
CA GLY A 213 -17.61 2.45 -6.80
C GLY A 213 -17.92 1.69 -8.09
N TYR A 214 -17.29 2.08 -9.21
CA TYR A 214 -17.40 1.35 -10.49
C TYR A 214 -16.78 -0.06 -10.42
N GLN A 215 -15.56 -0.18 -9.91
CA GLN A 215 -14.90 -1.49 -9.80
C GLN A 215 -15.63 -2.38 -8.80
N TRP A 216 -16.02 -1.84 -7.66
CA TRP A 216 -16.79 -2.54 -6.63
C TRP A 216 -18.11 -3.10 -7.15
N SER A 217 -18.93 -2.29 -7.83
CA SER A 217 -20.21 -2.76 -8.39
C SER A 217 -20.05 -3.89 -9.42
N ARG A 218 -18.92 -3.91 -10.15
CA ARG A 218 -18.63 -4.97 -11.13
C ARG A 218 -18.11 -6.25 -10.49
N ILE A 219 -17.27 -6.14 -9.46
CA ILE A 219 -16.55 -7.27 -8.86
C ILE A 219 -17.36 -7.89 -7.71
N VAL A 220 -17.91 -7.04 -6.84
CA VAL A 220 -18.49 -7.42 -5.54
C VAL A 220 -20.01 -7.26 -5.54
N GLY A 221 -20.51 -6.15 -6.08
CA GLY A 221 -21.93 -5.80 -6.06
C GLY A 221 -22.45 -5.48 -4.65
N GLU A 222 -23.74 -5.66 -4.43
CA GLU A 222 -24.39 -5.38 -3.14
C GLU A 222 -23.93 -6.32 -2.03
N VAL A 223 -23.72 -5.81 -0.83
CA VAL A 223 -23.34 -6.57 0.36
C VAL A 223 -24.47 -6.45 1.38
N ASP A 224 -24.89 -7.57 1.96
CA ASP A 224 -25.96 -7.61 2.96
C ASP A 224 -25.46 -7.10 4.33
N ASP A 225 -26.36 -6.51 5.13
CA ASP A 225 -26.05 -5.95 6.45
C ASP A 225 -25.54 -6.98 7.48
N ASP A 226 -25.76 -8.28 7.24
CA ASP A 226 -25.31 -9.37 8.10
C ASP A 226 -23.95 -9.97 7.67
N SER A 227 -23.38 -9.49 6.56
CA SER A 227 -22.02 -9.85 6.13
C SER A 227 -20.98 -9.35 7.14
N VAL A 228 -19.89 -10.10 7.30
CA VAL A 228 -18.71 -9.65 8.07
C VAL A 228 -18.03 -8.41 7.45
N LEU A 229 -18.37 -8.08 6.21
CA LEU A 229 -17.90 -6.86 5.56
C LEU A 229 -18.77 -5.64 5.90
N ALA A 230 -20.00 -5.81 6.38
CA ALA A 230 -20.82 -4.68 6.77
C ALA A 230 -20.16 -3.88 7.89
N GLY A 231 -20.18 -2.56 7.80
CA GLY A 231 -19.54 -1.65 8.75
C GLY A 231 -18.04 -1.45 8.58
N LEU A 232 -17.37 -2.10 7.62
CA LEU A 232 -15.95 -1.80 7.36
C LEU A 232 -15.81 -0.49 6.58
N ASP A 233 -14.76 0.26 6.90
CA ASP A 233 -14.48 1.54 6.27
C ASP A 233 -13.99 1.41 4.82
N SER A 234 -14.21 2.48 4.08
CA SER A 234 -13.88 2.60 2.66
C SER A 234 -12.73 3.57 2.44
N TRP A 235 -11.75 3.09 1.67
CA TRP A 235 -10.71 3.90 1.05
C TRP A 235 -11.05 4.06 -0.45
N LEU A 236 -11.53 5.23 -0.85
CA LEU A 236 -12.03 5.47 -2.20
C LEU A 236 -10.94 5.91 -3.17
N ALA A 237 -10.85 5.21 -4.30
CA ALA A 237 -9.95 5.52 -5.40
C ALA A 237 -10.61 6.33 -6.53
N GLY A 238 -9.81 6.68 -7.54
CA GLY A 238 -10.30 7.18 -8.84
C GLY A 238 -10.15 8.67 -9.08
N SER A 239 -9.62 9.42 -8.11
CA SER A 239 -9.35 10.85 -8.24
C SER A 239 -7.99 11.11 -8.91
N LEU A 240 -7.89 12.21 -9.66
CA LEU A 240 -6.65 12.65 -10.32
C LEU A 240 -6.03 13.87 -9.61
N THR A 241 -6.79 14.53 -8.73
CA THR A 241 -6.34 15.70 -7.99
C THR A 241 -6.77 15.60 -6.53
N LEU A 242 -6.09 16.38 -5.66
CA LEU A 242 -6.45 16.48 -4.24
C LEU A 242 -7.89 16.99 -4.04
N ASP A 243 -8.33 17.96 -4.85
CA ASP A 243 -9.69 18.50 -4.74
C ASP A 243 -10.74 17.42 -5.08
N GLN A 244 -10.49 16.60 -6.10
CA GLN A 244 -11.36 15.46 -6.41
C GLN A 244 -11.36 14.40 -5.30
N ALA A 245 -10.21 14.12 -4.67
CA ALA A 245 -10.16 13.19 -3.54
C ALA A 245 -10.93 13.72 -2.32
N ARG A 246 -10.89 15.03 -2.07
CA ARG A 246 -11.71 15.66 -1.02
C ARG A 246 -13.19 15.58 -1.33
N GLU A 247 -13.61 15.82 -2.57
CA GLU A 247 -14.99 15.61 -3.00
C GLU A 247 -15.40 14.13 -2.86
N ALA A 248 -14.47 13.19 -3.10
CA ALA A 248 -14.73 11.77 -2.95
C ALA A 248 -14.99 11.34 -1.50
N CYS A 249 -14.48 12.06 -0.51
CA CYS A 249 -14.81 11.84 0.90
C CYS A 249 -16.29 12.03 1.22
N GLU A 250 -17.05 12.76 0.39
CA GLU A 250 -18.49 12.99 0.58
C GLU A 250 -19.36 11.93 -0.15
N GLN A 251 -18.74 10.96 -0.84
CA GLN A 251 -19.47 9.89 -1.53
C GLN A 251 -19.92 8.80 -0.56
N ASP A 252 -20.90 8.00 -1.01
CA ASP A 252 -21.33 6.83 -0.26
C ASP A 252 -20.16 5.82 -0.11
N PRO A 253 -20.03 5.16 1.06
CA PRO A 253 -19.07 4.09 1.27
C PRO A 253 -19.36 2.88 0.36
N LEU A 254 -18.35 2.02 0.17
CA LEU A 254 -18.47 0.79 -0.62
C LEU A 254 -19.35 -0.27 0.08
N LEU A 255 -19.48 -0.17 1.40
CA LEU A 255 -20.13 -1.15 2.26
C LEU A 255 -21.24 -0.50 3.09
N PRO A 256 -22.35 -1.22 3.35
CA PRO A 256 -23.40 -0.70 4.20
C PRO A 256 -22.86 -0.46 5.62
N GLY A 257 -23.23 0.67 6.21
CA GLY A 257 -22.89 1.02 7.60
C GLY A 257 -21.42 1.38 7.85
N GLY A 258 -20.57 1.39 6.83
CA GLY A 258 -19.18 1.90 6.93
C GLY A 258 -19.10 3.40 6.65
N GLU A 259 -17.89 3.96 6.71
CA GLU A 259 -17.61 5.36 6.38
C GLU A 259 -16.51 5.46 5.32
N VAL A 260 -16.46 6.58 4.59
CA VAL A 260 -15.30 6.90 3.74
C VAL A 260 -14.30 7.66 4.59
N VAL A 261 -13.22 6.99 5.00
CA VAL A 261 -12.20 7.58 5.89
C VAL A 261 -10.94 8.00 5.16
N LEU A 262 -10.74 7.50 3.93
CA LEU A 262 -9.57 7.77 3.12
C LEU A 262 -9.93 7.91 1.65
N SER A 263 -9.28 8.84 0.94
CA SER A 263 -9.40 8.92 -0.52
C SER A 263 -8.05 9.07 -1.21
N GLN A 264 -7.86 8.31 -2.29
CA GLN A 264 -6.66 8.30 -3.11
C GLN A 264 -6.79 9.26 -4.31
N TYR A 265 -5.70 9.96 -4.62
CA TYR A 265 -5.49 10.61 -5.91
C TYR A 265 -4.09 10.34 -6.47
N VAL A 266 -3.99 10.26 -7.80
CA VAL A 266 -2.71 10.01 -8.47
C VAL A 266 -2.12 11.31 -8.98
N ARG A 267 -0.89 11.62 -8.58
CA ARG A 267 -0.14 12.80 -9.05
C ARG A 267 1.30 12.42 -9.34
N ASP A 268 1.81 12.88 -10.49
CA ASP A 268 3.21 12.68 -10.90
C ASP A 268 3.66 11.20 -10.89
N GLY A 269 2.71 10.28 -11.12
CA GLY A 269 2.96 8.83 -11.14
C GLY A 269 3.09 8.17 -9.76
N LEU A 270 2.67 8.86 -8.70
CA LEU A 270 2.65 8.35 -7.33
C LEU A 270 1.26 8.49 -6.71
N ASP A 271 0.90 7.49 -5.93
CA ASP A 271 -0.40 7.39 -5.27
C ASP A 271 -0.35 8.17 -3.94
N HIS A 272 -1.15 9.24 -3.89
CA HIS A 272 -1.29 10.11 -2.73
C HIS A 272 -2.64 9.87 -2.07
N ASN A 273 -2.71 10.12 -0.78
CA ASN A 273 -3.93 9.92 0.00
C ASN A 273 -4.23 11.15 0.86
N THR A 274 -5.51 11.46 0.98
CA THR A 274 -6.05 12.44 1.92
C THR A 274 -6.98 11.73 2.88
N SER A 275 -6.88 12.05 4.17
CA SER A 275 -7.91 11.68 5.14
C SER A 275 -9.20 12.42 4.83
N CYS A 276 -10.32 11.81 5.21
CA CYS A 276 -11.67 12.35 5.04
C CYS A 276 -12.24 12.96 6.34
N ASP A 277 -11.46 12.96 7.41
CA ASP A 277 -11.75 13.60 8.70
C ASP A 277 -11.54 15.14 8.70
#